data_AF-A0A5N7S8D3-F1
#
_entry.id   AF-A0A5N7S8D3-F1
#
_cell.length_a   1.000
_cell.length_b   1.000
_cell.length_c   1.000
_cell.angle_alpha   90.00
_cell.angle_beta   90.00
_cell.angle_gamma   90.00
#
_symmetry.space_group_name_H-M   'P 1'
#
loop_
_entity.id
_entity.type
_entity.pdbx_description
1 polymer ?
#
loop_
_entity_poly.entity_id
_entity_poly.type
_entity_poly.pdbx_seq_one_letter_code
_entity_poly.pdbx_strand_id
1 'polypeptide(L)'
;MWSWARWCWSGETPGNLLRYYADEIDARPIVMEHAHGVDALHRALPHHERMIVIAEYPQRNVRFWDLEHDDRRSAARRWISSVTGVSLTDHQYRLYLGLFLDSVKRRFRL
;
A
#
# COMPACT_ATOMS: atom_id res chain seq x y z
N MET A 1 7.76 5.28 -2.26
CA MET A 1 6.61 4.35 -2.11
C MET A 1 6.21 3.64 -3.39
N TRP A 2 6.06 4.33 -4.54
CA TRP A 2 5.62 3.70 -5.80
C TRP A 2 6.54 2.60 -6.36
N SER A 3 7.85 2.64 -6.11
CA SER A 3 8.73 1.51 -6.44
C SER A 3 8.34 0.23 -5.70
N TRP A 4 7.93 0.33 -4.43
CA TRP A 4 7.48 -0.84 -3.66
C TRP A 4 6.12 -1.36 -4.16
N ALA A 5 5.15 -0.46 -4.42
CA ALA A 5 3.84 -0.86 -4.96
C ALA A 5 3.97 -1.62 -6.29
N ARG A 6 4.78 -1.11 -7.22
CA ARG A 6 5.05 -1.74 -8.51
C ARG A 6 5.83 -3.04 -8.38
N TRP A 7 6.77 -3.10 -7.43
CA TRP A 7 7.46 -4.34 -7.09
C TRP A 7 6.49 -5.42 -6.58
N CYS A 8 5.53 -5.07 -5.71
CA CYS A 8 4.48 -6.00 -5.28
C CYS A 8 3.65 -6.55 -6.45
N TRP A 9 3.48 -5.79 -7.54
CA TRP A 9 2.78 -6.23 -8.75
C TRP A 9 3.66 -7.07 -9.70
N SER A 10 4.99 -7.07 -9.50
CA SER A 10 5.95 -7.72 -10.41
C SER A 10 6.22 -9.22 -10.12
N GLY A 11 5.57 -9.82 -9.11
CA GLY A 11 5.76 -11.21 -8.70
C GLY A 11 5.05 -12.28 -9.57
N GLU A 12 5.22 -13.55 -9.20
CA GLU A 12 4.58 -14.71 -9.85
C GLU A 12 3.07 -14.69 -9.58
N THR A 13 2.25 -14.73 -10.63
CA THR A 13 0.78 -14.63 -10.56
C THR A 13 0.15 -16.02 -10.56
N PRO A 14 -0.50 -16.49 -9.47
CA PRO A 14 -1.38 -17.65 -9.54
C PRO A 14 -2.69 -17.25 -10.25
N GLY A 15 -3.14 -18.12 -11.16
CA GLY A 15 -4.36 -18.05 -11.98
C GLY A 15 -5.36 -16.91 -11.71
N ASN A 16 -5.59 -16.10 -12.75
CA ASN A 16 -6.66 -15.09 -12.90
C ASN A 16 -6.46 -13.67 -12.35
N LEU A 17 -5.23 -13.22 -12.09
CA LEU A 17 -4.96 -11.78 -11.89
C LEU A 17 -4.23 -11.20 -13.11
N LEU A 18 -4.95 -10.38 -13.89
CA LEU A 18 -4.39 -9.56 -14.96
C LEU A 18 -3.25 -8.69 -14.39
N ARG A 19 -2.09 -8.75 -15.05
CA ARG A 19 -0.92 -7.93 -14.75
C ARG A 19 -1.34 -6.47 -14.71
N TYR A 20 -1.38 -5.86 -13.54
CA TYR A 20 -1.66 -4.44 -13.42
C TYR A 20 -0.52 -3.67 -14.09
N TYR A 21 -0.81 -3.00 -15.22
CA TYR A 21 0.18 -2.32 -16.06
C TYR A 21 0.74 -1.10 -15.33
N ALA A 22 1.81 -1.33 -14.56
CA ALA A 22 2.59 -0.29 -13.91
C ALA A 22 3.14 0.75 -14.92
N ASP A 23 3.40 0.32 -16.16
CA ASP A 23 4.03 1.13 -17.21
C ASP A 23 3.09 2.22 -17.76
N GLU A 24 1.77 2.02 -17.72
CA GLU A 24 0.77 3.02 -18.14
C GLU A 24 0.61 4.16 -17.12
N ILE A 25 1.09 3.96 -15.89
CA ILE A 25 0.92 4.92 -14.78
C ILE A 25 2.24 5.60 -14.41
N ASP A 26 3.35 4.86 -14.48
CA ASP A 26 4.68 5.39 -14.21
C ASP A 26 5.74 4.54 -14.91
N ALA A 27 6.23 5.04 -16.05
CA ALA A 27 7.26 4.38 -16.87
C ALA A 27 8.66 4.37 -16.23
N ARG A 28 8.85 4.99 -15.05
CA ARG A 28 10.15 4.97 -14.37
C ARG A 28 10.49 3.55 -13.90
N PRO A 29 11.75 3.12 -13.94
CA PRO A 29 12.13 1.80 -13.46
C PRO A 29 11.83 1.61 -11.96
N ILE A 30 11.64 0.35 -11.55
CA ILE A 30 11.54 -0.02 -10.14
C ILE A 30 12.92 0.10 -9.51
N VAL A 31 13.05 0.96 -8.49
CA VAL A 31 14.26 1.04 -7.66
C VAL A 31 14.22 -0.09 -6.63
N MET A 32 14.91 -1.20 -6.93
CA MET A 32 14.86 -2.44 -6.13
C MET A 32 15.31 -2.25 -4.68
N GLU A 33 16.39 -1.49 -4.44
CA GLU A 33 16.86 -1.19 -3.09
C GLU A 33 15.78 -0.49 -2.26
N HIS A 34 15.13 0.51 -2.86
CA HIS A 34 14.01 1.20 -2.22
C HIS A 34 12.83 0.25 -1.99
N ALA A 35 12.49 -0.60 -2.97
CA ALA A 35 11.39 -1.54 -2.83
C ALA A 35 11.62 -2.51 -1.66
N HIS A 36 12.77 -3.16 -1.61
CA HIS A 36 13.10 -4.10 -0.52
C HIS A 36 13.19 -3.42 0.84
N GLY A 37 13.73 -2.20 0.94
CA GLY A 37 13.79 -1.50 2.23
C GLY A 37 12.42 -1.06 2.74
N VAL A 38 11.49 -0.68 1.85
CA VAL A 38 10.08 -0.45 2.24
C VAL A 38 9.40 -1.75 2.64
N ASP A 39 9.68 -2.86 1.94
CA ASP A 39 9.10 -4.17 2.27
C ASP A 39 9.51 -4.65 3.67
N ALA A 40 10.79 -4.47 4.03
CA ALA A 40 11.28 -4.80 5.37
C ALA A 40 10.56 -4.00 6.47
N LEU A 41 10.37 -2.69 6.26
CA LEU A 41 9.61 -1.85 7.19
C LEU A 41 8.13 -2.26 7.26
N HIS A 42 7.53 -2.59 6.12
CA HIS A 42 6.14 -3.02 6.05
C HIS A 42 5.91 -4.33 6.80
N ARG A 43 6.77 -5.34 6.61
CA ARG A 43 6.64 -6.65 7.28
C ARG A 43 6.73 -6.55 8.79
N ALA A 44 7.43 -5.55 9.33
CA ALA A 44 7.58 -5.31 10.76
C ALA A 44 6.31 -4.70 11.41
N LEU A 45 5.36 -4.18 10.63
CA LEU A 45 4.13 -3.61 11.17
C LEU A 45 3.12 -4.68 11.63
N PRO A 46 2.26 -4.35 12.61
CA PRO A 46 1.06 -5.13 12.90
C PRO A 46 0.18 -5.32 11.66
N HIS A 47 -0.57 -6.43 11.60
CA HIS A 47 -1.32 -6.80 10.40
C HIS A 47 -2.29 -5.72 9.90
N HIS A 48 -3.05 -5.07 10.80
CA HIS A 48 -3.98 -4.02 10.41
C HIS A 48 -3.28 -2.78 9.86
N GLU A 49 -2.11 -2.41 10.39
CA GLU A 49 -1.28 -1.32 9.86
C GLU A 49 -0.68 -1.67 8.50
N ARG A 50 -0.23 -2.92 8.30
CA ARG A 50 0.19 -3.41 6.98
C ARG A 50 -0.91 -3.23 5.93
N MET A 51 -2.15 -3.52 6.31
CA MET A 51 -3.30 -3.41 5.41
C MET A 51 -3.62 -1.95 5.03
N ILE A 52 -3.35 -0.97 5.90
CA ILE A 52 -3.43 0.46 5.56
C ILE A 52 -2.49 0.79 4.40
N VAL A 53 -1.22 0.38 4.52
CA VAL A 53 -0.21 0.65 3.48
C VAL A 53 -0.58 -0.08 2.18
N ILE A 54 -1.08 -1.32 2.27
CA ILE A 54 -1.56 -2.07 1.11
C ILE A 54 -2.73 -1.34 0.42
N ALA A 55 -3.68 -0.80 1.19
CA ALA A 55 -4.83 -0.09 0.65
C ALA A 55 -4.44 1.19 -0.11
N GLU A 56 -3.47 1.96 0.40
CA GLU A 56 -3.07 3.24 -0.20
C GLU A 56 -2.09 3.13 -1.38
N TYR A 57 -1.40 1.99 -1.52
CA TYR A 57 -0.36 1.82 -2.54
C TYR A 57 -0.71 0.69 -3.53
N PRO A 58 -0.44 -0.60 -3.24
CA PRO A 58 -0.68 -1.65 -4.23
C PRO A 58 -2.16 -1.91 -4.55
N GLN A 59 -3.11 -1.58 -3.67
CA GLN A 59 -4.54 -1.76 -3.93
C GLN A 59 -5.27 -0.49 -4.33
N ARG A 60 -4.63 0.69 -4.23
CA ARG A 60 -5.28 1.98 -4.50
C ARG A 60 -5.94 2.01 -5.86
N ASN A 61 -5.23 1.55 -6.89
CA ASN A 61 -5.74 1.58 -8.26
C ASN A 61 -6.29 0.22 -8.74
N VAL A 62 -6.23 -0.81 -7.90
CA VAL A 62 -6.80 -2.13 -8.22
C VAL A 62 -8.22 -2.22 -7.67
N ARG A 63 -8.41 -1.77 -6.43
CA ARG A 63 -9.64 -1.98 -5.65
C ARG A 63 -10.43 -0.70 -5.38
N PHE A 64 -9.80 0.45 -5.54
CA PHE A 64 -10.35 1.74 -5.11
C PHE A 64 -10.13 2.86 -6.14
N TRP A 65 -9.91 2.51 -7.41
CA TRP A 65 -9.53 3.46 -8.47
C TRP A 65 -10.66 4.42 -8.84
N ASP A 66 -11.89 3.94 -8.68
CA ASP A 66 -13.19 4.52 -9.03
C ASP A 66 -13.84 5.28 -7.86
N LEU A 67 -13.18 5.33 -6.70
CA LEU A 67 -13.69 5.99 -5.51
C LEU A 67 -13.02 7.34 -5.27
N GLU A 68 -13.83 8.34 -4.91
CA GLU A 68 -13.31 9.62 -4.42
C GLU A 68 -12.54 9.46 -3.10
N HIS A 69 -11.77 10.50 -2.75
CA HIS A 69 -10.75 10.41 -1.71
C HIS A 69 -11.27 9.98 -0.33
N ASP A 70 -12.46 10.45 0.06
CA ASP A 70 -13.08 10.13 1.36
C ASP A 70 -13.80 8.77 1.32
N ASP A 71 -14.46 8.45 0.21
CA ASP A 71 -15.12 7.16 0.00
C ASP A 71 -14.12 6.01 -0.06
N ARG A 72 -13.00 6.22 -0.74
CA ARG A 72 -11.89 5.25 -0.79
C ARG A 72 -11.44 4.86 0.59
N ARG A 73 -11.25 5.84 1.47
CA ARG A 73 -10.72 5.58 2.81
C ARG A 73 -11.73 4.87 3.69
N SER A 74 -13.00 5.23 3.56
CA SER A 74 -14.08 4.51 4.24
C SER A 74 -14.22 3.08 3.72
N ALA A 75 -14.07 2.84 2.42
CA ALA A 75 -14.02 1.51 1.83
C ALA A 75 -12.79 0.71 2.31
N ALA A 76 -11.61 1.33 2.35
CA ALA A 76 -10.38 0.73 2.85
C ALA A 76 -10.51 0.30 4.32
N ARG A 77 -11.03 1.16 5.20
CA ARG A 77 -11.25 0.83 6.62
C ARG A 77 -12.24 -0.33 6.81
N ARG A 78 -13.33 -0.36 6.04
CA ARG A 78 -14.28 -1.49 6.03
C ARG A 78 -13.59 -2.79 5.59
N TRP A 79 -12.79 -2.71 4.54
CA TRP A 79 -12.04 -3.85 4.05
C TRP A 79 -11.01 -4.35 5.08
N ILE A 80 -10.25 -3.46 5.72
CA ILE A 80 -9.30 -3.79 6.79
C ILE A 80 -10.01 -4.48 7.95
N SER A 81 -11.16 -3.95 8.38
CA SER A 81 -11.97 -4.55 9.45
C SER A 81 -12.43 -5.96 9.06
N SER A 82 -12.90 -6.16 7.82
CA SER A 82 -13.31 -7.49 7.34
C SER A 82 -12.18 -8.52 7.30
N VAL A 83 -10.94 -8.09 7.02
CA VAL A 83 -9.78 -8.99 6.89
C VAL A 83 -9.10 -9.25 8.23
N THR A 84 -9.08 -8.26 9.12
CA THR A 84 -8.25 -8.29 10.34
C THR A 84 -9.06 -8.34 11.63
N GLY A 85 -10.37 -8.10 11.57
CA GLY A 85 -11.24 -7.90 12.73
C GLY A 85 -11.05 -6.56 13.45
N VAL A 86 -10.06 -5.75 13.06
CA VAL A 86 -9.75 -4.47 13.70
C VAL A 86 -10.51 -3.33 13.00
N SER A 87 -11.33 -2.62 13.76
CA SER A 87 -12.01 -1.43 13.29
C SER A 87 -11.18 -0.16 13.55
N LEU A 88 -10.84 0.55 12.48
CA LEU A 88 -10.05 1.77 12.53
C LEU A 88 -10.92 3.02 12.39
N THR A 89 -10.66 4.02 13.23
CA THR A 89 -11.12 5.39 12.99
C THR A 89 -10.36 6.02 11.83
N ASP A 90 -10.91 7.08 11.22
CA ASP A 90 -10.17 7.86 10.20
C ASP A 90 -8.88 8.46 10.78
N HIS A 91 -8.91 8.92 12.04
CA HIS A 91 -7.73 9.47 12.71
C HIS A 91 -6.61 8.42 12.85
N GLN A 92 -6.92 7.22 13.36
CA GLN A 92 -5.95 6.12 13.47
C GLN A 92 -5.37 5.73 12.11
N TYR A 93 -6.23 5.65 11.09
CA TYR A 93 -5.81 5.33 9.73
C TYR A 93 -4.78 6.36 9.22
N ARG A 94 -5.05 7.66 9.36
CA ARG A 94 -4.13 8.74 8.98
C ARG A 94 -2.84 8.70 9.79
N LEU A 95 -2.95 8.51 11.10
CA LEU A 95 -1.80 8.51 12.01
C LEU A 95 -0.83 7.38 11.66
N TYR A 96 -1.31 6.14 11.56
CA TYR A 96 -0.47 4.99 11.26
C TYR A 96 0.16 5.09 9.86
N LEU A 97 -0.60 5.56 8.88
CA LEU A 97 -0.06 5.83 7.55
C LEU A 97 1.07 6.88 7.61
N GLY A 98 0.87 7.97 8.35
CA GLY A 98 1.88 9.02 8.53
C GLY A 98 3.16 8.50 9.19
N LEU A 99 3.03 7.75 10.29
CA LEU A 99 4.16 7.15 11.01
C LEU A 99 4.98 6.21 10.12
N PHE A 100 4.31 5.42 9.28
CA PHE A 100 4.99 4.57 8.32
C PHE A 100 5.76 5.39 7.27
N LEU A 101 5.14 6.43 6.71
CA LEU A 101 5.78 7.28 5.71
C LEU A 101 6.99 8.02 6.27
N ASP A 102 6.92 8.48 7.52
CA ASP A 102 8.06 9.10 8.18
C ASP A 102 9.18 8.10 8.47
N SER A 103 8.84 6.84 8.80
CA SER A 103 9.84 5.77 8.91
C SER A 103 10.56 5.50 7.58
N VAL A 104 9.82 5.49 6.47
CA VAL A 104 10.39 5.36 5.13
C VAL A 104 11.30 6.55 4.79
N LYS A 105 10.85 7.78 5.03
CA LYS A 105 11.68 8.98 4.79
C LYS A 105 12.99 8.94 5.57
N ARG A 106 12.94 8.61 6.86
CA ARG A 106 14.14 8.46 7.70
C ARG A 106 15.09 7.39 7.17
N ARG A 107 14.57 6.24 6.72
CA ARG A 107 15.37 5.12 6.19
C ARG A 107 16.12 5.46 4.91
N PHE A 108 15.56 6.32 4.07
CA PHE A 108 16.10 6.67 2.75
C PHE A 108 16.63 8.11 2.64
N ARG A 109 16.61 8.88 3.73
CA ARG A 109 17.02 10.30 3.77
C ARG A 109 16.31 11.14 2.70
N LEU A 110 14.99 10.99 2.61
CA LEU A 110 14.09 11.72 1.72
C LEU A 110 13.46 12.94 2.38
#